data_AF-A0A7W1U892-F1
#
_entry.id   AF-A0A7W1U892-F1
#
_cell.length_a   1.000
_cell.length_b   1.000
_cell.length_c   1.000
_cell.angle_alpha   90.00
_cell.angle_beta   90.00
_cell.angle_gamma   90.00
#
_symmetry.space_group_name_H-M   'P 1'
#
loop_
_entity.id
_entity.type
_entity.pdbx_description
1 polymer ?
#
loop_
_entity_poly.entity_id
_entity_poly.type
_entity_poly.pdbx_seq_one_letter_code
_entity_poly.pdbx_strand_id
1 'polypeptide(L)'
;MSLFSVLASRKTQLLVLVSSSFCFALSSNAKPFHHKYHWSPPPTPTPTATPTATPTPTPPPPTPTPSPSGTPTPTPTATPSPTPSATPTPTPIPQGFTSPRGIFYLLGTDAPISSKQSCWTNPGVDGVRLRVSIGTLEPQAGVYDWTQLDAASALAQANGKQWTVGVIWGMACPQWVYDAGAVPVTLADGVMPTPWDPVEMSAELNFINAFAARYANDPSLAGVIIGGLGQVMETYVART
;
A
#
# COMPACT_ATOMS: atom_id res chain seq x y z
N MET A 1 -4.36 -3.72 12.18
CA MET A 1 -5.39 -4.46 11.40
C MET A 1 -4.69 -5.05 10.19
N SER A 2 -4.67 -6.38 10.06
CA SER A 2 -4.00 -7.05 8.94
C SER A 2 -4.76 -6.75 7.64
N LEU A 3 -4.02 -6.47 6.57
CA LEU A 3 -4.50 -6.19 5.20
C LEU A 3 -5.53 -7.23 4.68
N PHE A 4 -5.47 -8.45 5.21
CA PHE A 4 -6.39 -9.54 4.88
C PHE A 4 -7.83 -9.34 5.39
N SER A 5 -8.07 -8.44 6.34
CA SER A 5 -9.37 -8.33 7.02
C SER A 5 -10.40 -7.44 6.33
N VAL A 6 -10.06 -6.73 5.25
CA VAL A 6 -10.93 -5.66 4.69
C VAL A 6 -11.89 -6.16 3.58
N LEU A 7 -11.71 -7.36 3.02
CA LEU A 7 -12.43 -7.78 1.80
C LEU A 7 -13.41 -8.96 1.94
N ALA A 8 -14.00 -9.16 3.12
CA ALA A 8 -15.00 -10.21 3.34
C ALA A 8 -16.41 -9.65 3.58
N SER A 9 -16.96 -8.88 2.63
CA SER A 9 -18.40 -8.62 2.61
C SER A 9 -18.94 -8.36 1.22
N ARG A 10 -19.92 -9.18 0.84
CA ARG A 10 -20.84 -9.13 -0.31
C ARG A 10 -20.39 -9.81 -1.61
N LYS A 11 -20.81 -11.08 -1.67
CA LYS A 11 -21.21 -11.93 -2.81
C LYS A 11 -20.30 -12.20 -4.01
N THR A 12 -19.20 -11.50 -4.20
CA THR A 12 -18.28 -11.89 -5.28
C THR A 12 -16.85 -11.62 -4.86
N GLN A 13 -16.04 -12.66 -4.98
CA GLN A 13 -14.77 -12.80 -4.30
C GLN A 13 -13.65 -12.20 -5.16
N LEU A 14 -12.79 -11.39 -4.55
CA LEU A 14 -11.60 -10.80 -5.19
C LEU A 14 -10.35 -11.42 -4.56
N LEU A 15 -9.57 -12.17 -5.33
CA LEU A 15 -8.25 -12.64 -4.94
C LEU A 15 -7.35 -11.47 -5.26
N VAL A 16 -7.19 -10.58 -4.28
CA VAL A 16 -6.16 -9.55 -4.32
C VAL A 16 -4.88 -10.21 -3.82
N LEU A 17 -4.04 -10.67 -4.74
CA LEU A 17 -2.66 -11.00 -4.38
C LEU A 17 -1.93 -9.67 -4.21
N VAL A 18 -1.82 -9.21 -2.96
CA VAL A 18 -0.89 -8.14 -2.59
C VAL A 18 0.50 -8.77 -2.58
N SER A 19 1.19 -8.71 -3.72
CA SER A 19 2.47 -9.39 -3.93
C SER A 19 3.65 -8.72 -3.19
N SER A 20 3.41 -7.61 -2.49
CA SER A 20 4.49 -6.71 -2.03
C SER A 20 4.81 -6.74 -0.53
N SER A 21 4.15 -7.54 0.34
CA SER A 21 4.39 -7.37 1.81
C SER A 21 4.22 -8.58 2.74
N PHE A 22 4.25 -9.83 2.26
CA PHE A 22 4.24 -11.01 3.16
C PHE A 22 5.47 -11.90 3.01
N CYS A 23 6.66 -11.35 3.26
CA CYS A 23 7.81 -12.16 3.70
C CYS A 23 7.80 -12.20 5.23
N PHE A 24 7.08 -13.17 5.80
CA PHE A 24 7.23 -13.51 7.22
C PHE A 24 8.60 -14.18 7.39
N ALA A 25 9.47 -13.54 8.15
CA ALA A 25 10.80 -14.04 8.45
C ALA A 25 10.73 -15.38 9.21
N LEU A 26 11.23 -16.43 8.60
CA LEU A 26 11.93 -17.50 9.31
C LEU A 26 13.38 -17.50 8.83
N SER A 27 14.24 -16.91 9.66
CA SER A 27 15.70 -17.07 9.68
C SER A 27 16.05 -18.57 9.55
N SER A 28 17.08 -19.03 8.82
CA SER A 28 18.50 -18.68 8.98
C SER A 28 19.35 -19.26 7.85
N ASN A 29 20.48 -18.61 7.52
CA ASN A 29 21.66 -19.12 6.79
C ASN A 29 21.67 -19.11 5.25
N ALA A 30 21.60 -17.93 4.63
CA ALA A 30 22.21 -17.73 3.30
C ALA A 30 23.43 -16.80 3.40
N LYS A 31 24.58 -17.30 2.95
CA LYS A 31 25.90 -16.65 2.96
C LYS A 31 25.89 -15.36 2.10
N PRO A 32 26.62 -14.29 2.46
CA PRO A 32 26.57 -13.03 1.74
C PRO A 32 27.33 -13.12 0.41
N PHE A 33 26.66 -12.81 -0.69
CA PHE A 33 27.32 -12.46 -1.95
C PHE A 33 27.61 -10.96 -1.93
N HIS A 34 28.88 -10.59 -1.74
CA HIS A 34 29.32 -9.21 -1.70
C HIS A 34 29.31 -8.61 -3.12
N HIS A 35 28.24 -7.89 -3.48
CA HIS A 35 28.37 -6.76 -4.39
C HIS A 35 28.40 -5.49 -3.54
N LYS A 36 29.53 -4.78 -3.60
CA LYS A 36 29.79 -3.55 -2.84
C LYS A 36 28.86 -2.44 -3.32
N TYR A 37 27.68 -2.32 -2.72
CA TYR A 37 26.90 -1.09 -2.74
C TYR A 37 27.40 -0.22 -1.59
N HIS A 38 28.12 0.84 -1.93
CA HIS A 38 28.60 1.82 -0.97
C HIS A 38 27.39 2.69 -0.59
N TRP A 39 26.73 2.34 0.52
CA TRP A 39 25.79 3.23 1.21
C TRP A 39 26.54 4.51 1.60
N SER A 40 26.14 5.64 1.01
CA SER A 40 26.62 6.95 1.44
C SER A 40 25.64 7.48 2.48
N PRO A 41 26.01 7.58 3.77
CA PRO A 41 25.14 8.21 4.75
C PRO A 41 24.89 9.67 4.36
N PRO A 42 23.68 10.22 4.60
CA PRO A 42 23.40 11.63 4.37
C PRO A 42 24.41 12.51 5.11
N PRO A 43 24.82 13.66 4.55
CA PRO A 43 25.79 14.53 5.19
C PRO A 43 25.31 14.90 6.59
N THR A 44 26.13 14.59 7.60
CA THR A 44 25.89 14.96 9.00
C THR A 44 25.63 16.46 9.05
N PRO A 45 24.51 16.93 9.64
CA PRO A 45 24.28 18.36 9.81
C PRO A 45 25.43 18.95 10.62
N THR A 46 26.15 19.91 10.03
CA THR A 46 27.22 20.64 10.71
C THR A 46 26.62 21.30 11.97
N PRO A 47 27.21 21.11 13.15
CA PRO A 47 26.73 21.77 14.36
C PRO A 47 26.78 23.28 14.15
N THR A 48 25.61 23.91 14.10
CA THR A 48 25.49 25.37 14.07
C THR A 48 25.89 25.87 15.45
N ALA A 49 26.85 26.80 15.51
CA ALA A 49 27.29 27.38 16.77
C ALA A 49 26.10 28.01 17.50
N THR A 50 25.74 27.45 18.65
CA THR A 50 24.73 27.99 19.55
C THR A 50 25.20 29.38 20.00
N PRO A 51 24.40 30.45 19.83
CA PRO A 51 24.77 31.77 20.34
C PRO A 51 24.90 31.69 21.87
N THR A 52 26.06 32.09 22.38
CA THR A 52 26.36 32.20 23.81
C THR A 52 25.39 33.19 24.44
N ALA A 53 24.51 32.71 25.32
CA ALA A 53 23.61 33.58 26.07
C ALA A 53 24.40 34.58 26.92
N THR A 54 24.08 35.85 26.77
CA THR A 54 24.56 36.94 27.63
C THR A 54 24.05 36.72 29.06
N PRO A 55 24.87 36.91 30.12
CA PRO A 55 24.41 36.75 31.49
C PRO A 55 23.35 37.79 31.82
N THR A 56 22.12 37.32 32.05
CA THR A 56 21.02 38.11 32.60
C THR A 56 21.31 38.45 34.08
N PRO A 57 21.09 39.69 34.55
CA PRO A 57 21.33 40.05 35.94
C PRO A 57 20.47 39.22 36.90
N THR A 58 21.11 38.72 37.95
CA THR A 58 20.50 37.93 39.04
C THR A 58 19.46 38.77 39.79
N PRO A 59 18.19 38.33 39.90
CA PRO A 59 17.19 39.02 40.71
C PRO A 59 17.51 38.91 42.21
N PRO A 60 17.07 39.88 43.03
CA PRO A 60 17.25 39.86 44.48
C PRO A 60 16.53 38.68 45.15
N PRO A 61 16.97 38.27 46.34
CA PRO A 61 16.45 37.07 47.02
C PRO A 61 14.96 37.22 47.36
N PRO A 62 14.16 36.15 47.18
CA PRO A 62 12.75 36.19 47.53
C PRO A 62 12.56 36.31 49.04
N THR A 63 11.60 37.13 49.42
CA THR A 63 11.10 37.28 50.79
C THR A 63 10.46 35.96 51.27
N PRO A 64 10.65 35.52 52.53
CA PRO A 64 10.08 34.27 53.00
C PRO A 64 8.54 34.33 53.02
N THR A 65 7.91 33.62 52.10
CA THR A 65 6.47 33.39 52.06
C THR A 65 6.10 32.33 53.11
N PRO A 66 5.02 32.53 53.90
CA PRO A 66 4.59 31.53 54.88
C PRO A 66 4.28 30.18 54.20
N SER A 67 4.82 29.12 54.80
CA SER A 67 4.68 27.73 54.36
C SER A 67 3.20 27.31 54.35
N PRO A 68 2.63 26.84 53.22
CA PRO A 68 1.30 26.26 53.22
C PRO A 68 1.32 24.94 53.99
N SER A 69 0.36 24.81 54.90
CA SER A 69 0.04 23.59 55.64
C SER A 69 -0.15 22.41 54.68
N GLY A 70 0.46 21.26 55.03
CA GLY A 70 0.44 20.05 54.22
C GLY A 70 -0.98 19.54 53.98
N THR A 71 -1.48 19.75 52.77
CA THR A 71 -2.70 19.08 52.28
C THR A 71 -2.35 17.60 52.05
N PRO A 72 -3.14 16.63 52.54
CA PRO A 72 -2.85 15.22 52.32
C PRO A 72 -2.84 14.89 50.83
N THR A 73 -1.71 14.37 50.35
CA THR A 73 -1.54 13.91 48.97
C THR A 73 -2.48 12.74 48.70
N PRO A 74 -3.36 12.79 47.67
CA PRO A 74 -4.21 11.66 47.33
C PRO A 74 -3.34 10.48 46.87
N THR A 75 -3.56 9.33 47.49
CA THR A 75 -2.95 8.04 47.12
C THR A 75 -3.29 7.71 45.66
N PRO A 76 -2.32 7.33 44.81
CA PRO A 76 -2.61 6.99 43.42
C PRO A 76 -3.53 5.76 43.35
N THR A 77 -4.75 5.97 42.87
CA THR A 77 -5.69 4.90 42.55
C THR A 77 -5.12 4.10 41.38
N ALA A 78 -5.02 2.77 41.53
CA ALA A 78 -4.54 1.90 40.47
C ALA A 78 -5.41 2.07 39.21
N THR A 79 -4.81 2.59 38.14
CA THR A 79 -5.45 2.70 36.83
C THR A 79 -5.76 1.27 36.34
N PRO A 80 -7.01 0.94 35.99
CA PRO A 80 -7.34 -0.37 35.47
C PRO A 80 -6.53 -0.63 34.19
N SER A 81 -5.83 -1.77 34.16
CA SER A 81 -5.09 -2.22 33.00
C SER A 81 -6.03 -2.36 31.79
N PRO A 82 -5.66 -1.89 30.59
CA PRO A 82 -6.51 -2.02 29.42
C PRO A 82 -6.78 -3.50 29.15
N THR A 83 -8.07 -3.86 29.16
CA THR A 83 -8.54 -5.19 28.80
C THR A 83 -8.07 -5.49 27.37
N PRO A 84 -7.40 -6.62 27.10
CA PRO A 84 -6.98 -6.94 25.74
C PRO A 84 -8.21 -6.99 24.84
N SER A 85 -8.24 -6.09 23.85
CA SER A 85 -9.28 -6.07 22.83
C SER A 85 -9.26 -7.41 22.10
N ALA A 86 -10.43 -8.05 21.99
CA ALA A 86 -10.58 -9.30 21.28
C ALA A 86 -10.03 -9.15 19.86
N THR A 87 -9.07 -10.00 19.50
CA THR A 87 -8.58 -10.10 18.13
C THR A 87 -9.77 -10.46 17.23
N PRO A 88 -10.06 -9.68 16.17
CA PRO A 88 -11.16 -10.01 15.27
C PRO A 88 -10.96 -11.41 14.71
N THR A 89 -11.97 -12.25 14.85
CA THR A 89 -11.99 -13.59 14.26
C THR A 89 -11.90 -13.44 12.74
N PRO A 90 -10.98 -14.15 12.05
CA PRO A 90 -10.90 -14.07 10.60
C PRO A 90 -12.22 -14.52 9.99
N THR A 91 -12.82 -13.67 9.17
CA THR A 91 -14.03 -14.00 8.42
C THR A 91 -13.74 -15.21 7.53
N PRO A 92 -14.56 -16.27 7.55
CA PRO A 92 -14.34 -17.44 6.71
C PRO A 92 -14.29 -17.01 5.24
N ILE A 93 -13.21 -17.41 4.54
CA ILE A 93 -13.06 -17.18 3.11
C ILE A 93 -14.15 -18.00 2.42
N PRO A 94 -15.11 -17.39 1.69
CA PRO A 94 -16.11 -18.16 0.98
C PRO A 94 -15.42 -19.12 0.00
N GLN A 95 -15.91 -20.35 -0.11
CA GLN A 95 -15.37 -21.32 -1.06
C GLN A 95 -16.01 -21.10 -2.43
N GLY A 96 -15.22 -20.75 -3.44
CA GLY A 96 -15.71 -20.40 -4.77
C GLY A 96 -14.67 -19.83 -5.73
N PHE A 97 -13.43 -19.60 -5.28
CA PHE A 97 -12.36 -19.13 -6.15
C PHE A 97 -11.96 -20.19 -7.18
N THR A 98 -12.45 -20.05 -8.42
CA THR A 98 -11.82 -20.71 -9.57
C THR A 98 -10.72 -19.79 -10.07
N SER A 99 -9.46 -20.19 -9.91
CA SER A 99 -8.35 -19.50 -10.56
C SER A 99 -8.67 -19.28 -12.04
N PRO A 100 -8.26 -18.15 -12.64
CA PRO A 100 -8.40 -17.94 -14.07
C PRO A 100 -7.74 -19.11 -14.81
N ARG A 101 -8.44 -19.70 -15.78
CA ARG A 101 -7.94 -20.84 -16.57
C ARG A 101 -8.11 -20.54 -18.05
N GLY A 102 -7.23 -21.11 -18.86
CA GLY A 102 -7.27 -20.96 -20.31
C GLY A 102 -6.21 -20.00 -20.83
N ILE A 103 -6.35 -19.60 -22.08
CA ILE A 103 -5.41 -18.75 -22.80
C ILE A 103 -5.78 -17.28 -22.56
N PHE A 104 -4.88 -16.55 -21.92
CA PHE A 104 -5.05 -15.13 -21.63
C PHE A 104 -4.27 -14.27 -22.61
N TYR A 105 -4.95 -13.30 -23.23
CA TYR A 105 -4.31 -12.27 -24.03
C TYR A 105 -3.76 -11.18 -23.12
N LEU A 106 -2.46 -10.87 -23.23
CA LEU A 106 -1.82 -9.80 -22.44
C LEU A 106 -1.87 -8.48 -23.20
N LEU A 107 -2.54 -7.48 -22.62
CA LEU A 107 -2.48 -6.12 -23.13
C LEU A 107 -1.20 -5.40 -22.67
N GLY A 108 -0.77 -4.43 -23.48
CA GLY A 108 0.29 -3.51 -23.10
C GLY A 108 -0.07 -2.75 -21.81
N THR A 109 0.96 -2.33 -21.07
CA THR A 109 0.75 -1.47 -19.90
C THR A 109 0.08 -0.17 -20.32
N ASP A 110 -1.00 0.20 -19.62
CA ASP A 110 -1.83 1.40 -19.87
C ASP A 110 -2.39 1.50 -21.31
N ALA A 111 -2.43 0.38 -22.03
CA ALA A 111 -2.92 0.36 -23.40
C ALA A 111 -4.45 0.59 -23.43
N PRO A 112 -4.96 1.46 -24.32
CA PRO A 112 -6.39 1.73 -24.40
C PRO A 112 -7.18 0.46 -24.73
N ILE A 113 -8.33 0.32 -24.08
CA ILE A 113 -9.25 -0.79 -24.31
C ILE A 113 -10.24 -0.40 -25.41
N SER A 114 -10.37 -1.27 -26.41
CA SER A 114 -11.27 -1.05 -27.54
C SER A 114 -11.90 -2.36 -28.00
N SER A 115 -13.16 -2.31 -28.38
CA SER A 115 -13.88 -3.43 -29.01
C SER A 115 -13.22 -3.93 -30.30
N LYS A 116 -12.34 -3.12 -30.93
CA LYS A 116 -11.60 -3.50 -32.13
C LYS A 116 -10.44 -4.47 -31.86
N GLN A 117 -10.03 -4.65 -30.61
CA GLN A 117 -8.98 -5.59 -30.26
C GLN A 117 -9.48 -7.02 -30.49
N SER A 118 -8.74 -7.80 -31.28
CA SER A 118 -9.15 -9.16 -31.69
C SER A 118 -9.26 -10.15 -30.51
N CYS A 119 -8.62 -9.86 -29.38
CA CYS A 119 -8.69 -10.71 -28.18
C CYS A 119 -10.12 -10.91 -27.66
N TRP A 120 -11.02 -9.93 -27.88
CA TRP A 120 -12.40 -10.01 -27.40
C TRP A 120 -13.25 -10.99 -28.21
N THR A 121 -13.02 -11.10 -29.52
CA THR A 121 -13.82 -11.94 -30.43
C THR A 121 -13.13 -13.24 -30.82
N ASN A 122 -11.84 -13.41 -30.51
CA ASN A 122 -11.11 -14.62 -30.83
C ASN A 122 -11.62 -15.82 -30.00
N PRO A 123 -12.10 -16.91 -30.63
CA PRO A 123 -12.60 -18.09 -29.91
C PRO A 123 -11.51 -18.86 -29.15
N GLY A 124 -10.24 -18.74 -29.53
CA GLY A 124 -9.11 -19.39 -28.85
C GLY A 124 -8.55 -18.61 -27.65
N VAL A 125 -9.14 -17.47 -27.31
CA VAL A 125 -8.78 -16.66 -26.13
C VAL A 125 -9.88 -16.81 -25.09
N ASP A 126 -9.54 -17.23 -23.88
CA ASP A 126 -10.50 -17.41 -22.78
C ASP A 126 -10.64 -16.16 -21.92
N GLY A 127 -9.59 -15.33 -21.87
CA GLY A 127 -9.63 -14.08 -21.14
C GLY A 127 -8.55 -13.06 -21.53
N VAL A 128 -8.63 -11.89 -20.91
CA VAL A 128 -7.73 -10.76 -21.18
C VAL A 128 -7.08 -10.29 -19.89
N ARG A 129 -5.76 -10.07 -19.92
CA ARG A 129 -4.98 -9.52 -18.81
C ARG A 129 -4.64 -8.06 -19.09
N LEU A 130 -5.13 -7.20 -18.23
CA LEU A 130 -4.79 -5.79 -18.18
C LEU A 130 -3.60 -5.57 -17.25
N ARG A 131 -2.85 -4.52 -17.57
CA ARG A 131 -1.80 -3.94 -16.72
C ARG A 131 -2.02 -2.44 -16.72
N VAL A 132 -2.36 -1.89 -15.57
CA VAL A 132 -2.70 -0.46 -15.46
C VAL A 132 -1.97 0.14 -14.28
N SER A 133 -1.31 1.26 -14.54
CA SER A 133 -0.59 2.05 -13.54
C SER A 133 -1.56 2.71 -12.57
N ILE A 134 -1.21 2.73 -11.29
CA ILE A 134 -2.03 3.43 -10.29
C ILE A 134 -2.14 4.93 -10.60
N GLY A 135 -1.11 5.57 -11.18
CA GLY A 135 -1.21 6.96 -11.64
C GLY A 135 -2.25 7.19 -12.74
N THR A 136 -2.60 6.17 -13.52
CA THR A 136 -3.71 6.23 -14.49
C THR A 136 -5.05 6.03 -13.82
N LEU A 137 -5.15 5.10 -12.87
CA LEU A 137 -6.40 4.77 -12.19
C LEU A 137 -6.78 5.77 -11.09
N GLU A 138 -5.82 6.43 -10.47
CA GLU A 138 -6.00 7.42 -9.40
C GLU A 138 -5.04 8.62 -9.59
N PRO A 139 -5.26 9.46 -10.61
CA PRO A 139 -4.39 10.60 -10.91
C PRO A 139 -4.37 11.67 -9.80
N GLN A 140 -5.40 11.70 -8.95
CA GLN A 140 -5.50 12.55 -7.77
C GLN A 140 -6.10 11.73 -6.63
N ALA A 141 -5.74 12.03 -5.38
CA ALA A 141 -6.24 11.30 -4.21
C ALA A 141 -7.77 11.22 -4.20
N GLY A 142 -8.31 10.00 -4.20
CA GLY A 142 -9.75 9.73 -4.21
C GLY A 142 -10.49 10.02 -5.53
N VAL A 143 -9.78 10.45 -6.57
CA VAL A 143 -10.35 10.68 -7.91
C VAL A 143 -9.91 9.53 -8.80
N TYR A 144 -10.85 8.64 -9.09
CA TYR A 144 -10.58 7.42 -9.84
C TYR A 144 -11.01 7.51 -11.31
N ASP A 145 -10.13 7.13 -12.23
CA ASP A 145 -10.46 6.88 -13.63
C ASP A 145 -10.64 5.37 -13.87
N TRP A 146 -11.90 4.96 -13.96
CA TRP A 146 -12.29 3.57 -14.19
C TRP A 146 -12.47 3.21 -15.66
N THR A 147 -12.28 4.16 -16.58
CA THR A 147 -12.70 4.04 -17.99
C THR A 147 -12.18 2.75 -18.66
N GLN A 148 -10.90 2.43 -18.48
CA GLN A 148 -10.30 1.24 -19.08
C GLN A 148 -10.84 -0.06 -18.47
N LEU A 149 -11.02 -0.08 -17.14
CA LEU A 149 -11.49 -1.27 -16.43
C LEU A 149 -12.98 -1.53 -16.69
N ASP A 150 -13.79 -0.46 -16.77
CA ASP A 150 -15.19 -0.54 -17.17
C ASP A 150 -15.35 -1.07 -18.59
N ALA A 151 -14.53 -0.58 -19.53
CA ALA A 151 -14.52 -1.07 -20.89
C ALA A 151 -14.13 -2.56 -20.98
N ALA A 152 -13.12 -2.98 -20.21
CA ALA A 152 -12.71 -4.38 -20.15
C ALA A 152 -13.80 -5.28 -19.56
N SER A 153 -14.41 -4.87 -18.44
CA SER A 153 -15.54 -5.56 -17.83
C SER A 153 -16.70 -5.73 -18.83
N ALA A 154 -17.10 -4.65 -19.49
CA ALA A 154 -18.20 -4.68 -20.46
C ALA A 154 -17.88 -5.60 -21.66
N LEU A 155 -16.67 -5.54 -22.21
CA LEU A 155 -16.27 -6.39 -23.34
C LEU A 155 -16.11 -7.85 -22.94
N ALA A 156 -15.62 -8.12 -21.73
CA ALA A 156 -15.50 -9.46 -21.19
C ALA A 156 -16.89 -10.11 -21.06
N GLN A 157 -17.83 -9.41 -20.43
CA GLN A 157 -19.20 -9.89 -20.29
C GLN A 157 -19.90 -10.06 -21.65
N ALA A 158 -19.76 -9.11 -22.57
CA ALA A 158 -20.40 -9.15 -23.88
C ALA A 158 -19.91 -10.31 -24.77
N ASN A 159 -18.66 -10.77 -24.57
CA ASN A 159 -18.04 -11.80 -25.40
C ASN A 159 -17.81 -13.14 -24.66
N GLY A 160 -18.35 -13.28 -23.44
CA GLY A 160 -18.17 -14.47 -22.62
C GLY A 160 -16.70 -14.76 -22.29
N LYS A 161 -15.89 -13.71 -22.10
CA LYS A 161 -14.47 -13.79 -21.73
C LYS A 161 -14.28 -13.50 -20.25
N GLN A 162 -13.16 -13.96 -19.71
CA GLN A 162 -12.66 -13.52 -18.41
C GLN A 162 -11.80 -12.26 -18.57
N TRP A 163 -11.72 -11.43 -17.54
CA TRP A 163 -10.69 -10.40 -17.46
C TRP A 163 -9.95 -10.47 -16.13
N THR A 164 -8.68 -10.06 -16.16
CA THR A 164 -7.81 -9.97 -15.00
C THR A 164 -7.06 -8.66 -15.06
N VAL A 165 -6.68 -8.09 -13.92
CA VAL A 165 -5.94 -6.84 -13.87
C VAL A 165 -4.74 -6.94 -12.94
N GLY A 166 -3.60 -6.44 -13.43
CA GLY A 166 -2.46 -6.07 -12.59
C GLY A 166 -2.46 -4.56 -12.41
N VAL A 167 -2.69 -4.08 -11.19
CA VAL A 167 -2.54 -2.67 -10.84
C VAL A 167 -1.10 -2.46 -10.39
N ILE A 168 -0.38 -1.65 -11.16
CA ILE A 168 1.05 -1.41 -10.98
C ILE A 168 1.21 -0.22 -10.03
N TRP A 169 1.71 -0.49 -8.83
CA TRP A 169 2.14 0.48 -7.82
C TRP A 169 3.65 0.73 -7.90
N GLY A 170 4.25 1.33 -6.87
CA GLY A 170 5.69 1.55 -6.77
C GLY A 170 6.14 2.71 -7.65
N MET A 171 6.92 2.44 -8.71
CA MET A 171 7.40 3.51 -9.61
C MET A 171 6.28 4.21 -10.39
N ALA A 172 5.10 3.57 -10.46
CA ALA A 172 3.90 4.15 -11.03
C ALA A 172 3.07 4.97 -10.02
N CYS A 173 3.54 5.13 -8.78
CA CYS A 173 2.82 5.90 -7.76
C CYS A 173 2.73 7.38 -8.18
N PRO A 174 1.51 7.96 -8.19
CA PRO A 174 1.29 9.34 -8.56
C PRO A 174 1.89 10.31 -7.54
N GLN A 175 2.17 11.53 -8.00
CA GLN A 175 2.82 12.58 -7.20
C GLN A 175 2.09 12.88 -5.88
N TRP A 176 0.76 12.80 -5.87
CA TRP A 176 -0.05 13.12 -4.68
C TRP A 176 0.28 12.23 -3.46
N VAL A 177 0.80 11.02 -3.68
CA VAL A 177 1.21 10.11 -2.60
C VAL A 177 2.43 10.68 -1.86
N TYR A 178 3.39 11.25 -2.60
CA TYR A 178 4.55 11.93 -2.02
C TYR A 178 4.17 13.27 -1.40
N ASP A 179 3.25 14.01 -2.03
CA ASP A 179 2.73 15.27 -1.48
C ASP A 179 1.99 15.03 -0.15
N ALA A 180 1.40 13.84 0.04
CA ALA A 180 0.81 13.38 1.29
C ALA A 180 1.84 12.91 2.34
N GLY A 181 3.13 12.90 2.00
CA GLY A 181 4.24 12.63 2.92
C GLY A 181 4.87 11.25 2.82
N ALA A 182 4.56 10.45 1.79
CA ALA A 182 5.21 9.16 1.60
C ALA A 182 6.73 9.31 1.41
N VAL A 183 7.52 8.54 2.17
CA VAL A 183 8.98 8.61 2.10
C VAL A 183 9.48 7.90 0.83
N PRO A 184 10.21 8.57 -0.07
CA PRO A 184 10.72 7.95 -1.29
C PRO A 184 11.92 7.04 -1.02
N VAL A 185 12.05 5.99 -1.83
CA VAL A 185 13.25 5.18 -2.00
C VAL A 185 13.73 5.33 -3.43
N THR A 186 14.99 5.71 -3.59
CA THR A 186 15.66 5.78 -4.89
C THR A 186 16.21 4.40 -5.25
N LEU A 187 15.76 3.88 -6.38
CA LEU A 187 16.26 2.67 -7.02
C LEU A 187 17.17 3.05 -8.20
N ALA A 188 17.84 2.07 -8.79
CA ALA A 188 18.66 2.31 -9.98
C ALA A 188 17.83 2.87 -11.16
N ASP A 189 16.58 2.41 -11.28
CA ASP A 189 15.73 2.67 -12.44
C ASP A 189 14.61 3.68 -12.18
N GLY A 190 14.54 4.26 -10.98
CA GLY A 190 13.49 5.21 -10.64
C GLY A 190 13.31 5.47 -9.15
N VAL A 191 12.24 6.19 -8.82
CA VAL A 191 11.84 6.50 -7.45
C VAL A 191 10.48 5.87 -7.20
N MET A 192 10.30 5.32 -6.00
CA MET A 192 9.03 4.81 -5.54
C MET A 192 8.82 5.16 -4.06
N PRO A 193 7.59 5.14 -3.52
CA PRO A 193 7.41 5.24 -2.08
C PRO A 193 7.98 4.00 -1.38
N THR A 194 8.41 4.17 -0.13
CA THR A 194 8.87 3.04 0.70
C THR A 194 7.71 2.05 0.85
N PRO A 195 7.88 0.74 0.56
CA PRO A 195 6.75 -0.21 0.51
C PRO A 195 5.96 -0.35 1.81
N TRP A 196 6.61 -0.12 2.95
CA TRP A 196 6.01 -0.18 4.29
C TRP A 196 5.72 1.22 4.88
N ASP A 197 5.76 2.27 4.05
CA ASP A 197 5.38 3.62 4.48
C ASP A 197 3.89 3.66 4.82
N PRO A 198 3.49 4.20 5.99
CA PRO A 198 2.07 4.27 6.35
C PRO A 198 1.20 5.06 5.36
N VAL A 199 1.74 6.08 4.69
CA VAL A 199 1.03 6.90 3.69
C VAL A 199 0.76 6.05 2.44
N GLU A 200 1.77 5.35 1.93
CA GLU A 200 1.64 4.41 0.81
C GLU A 200 0.63 3.30 1.13
N MET A 201 0.78 2.63 2.27
CA MET A 201 -0.12 1.55 2.66
C MET A 201 -1.58 2.03 2.80
N SER A 202 -1.78 3.27 3.25
CA SER A 202 -3.11 3.87 3.36
C SER A 202 -3.70 4.22 1.99
N ALA A 203 -2.89 4.76 1.09
CA ALA A 203 -3.28 5.02 -0.30
C ALA A 203 -3.69 3.71 -1.01
N GLU A 204 -2.86 2.68 -0.91
CA GLU A 204 -3.13 1.36 -1.50
C GLU A 204 -4.42 0.75 -0.96
N LEU A 205 -4.64 0.81 0.35
CA LEU A 205 -5.89 0.34 0.96
C LEU A 205 -7.12 1.11 0.49
N ASN A 206 -7.04 2.43 0.34
CA ASN A 206 -8.16 3.24 -0.14
C ASN A 206 -8.53 2.86 -1.57
N PHE A 207 -7.53 2.71 -2.44
CA PHE A 207 -7.74 2.23 -3.80
C PHE A 207 -8.35 0.82 -3.83
N ILE A 208 -7.81 -0.12 -3.05
CA ILE A 208 -8.33 -1.50 -2.96
C ILE A 208 -9.82 -1.48 -2.58
N ASN A 209 -10.20 -0.65 -1.62
CA ASN A 209 -11.59 -0.49 -1.20
C ASN A 209 -12.47 0.07 -2.31
N ALA A 210 -12.02 1.13 -3.00
CA ALA A 210 -12.76 1.72 -4.11
C ALA A 210 -12.91 0.74 -5.28
N PHE A 211 -11.84 0.02 -5.63
CA PHE A 211 -11.84 -1.02 -6.65
C PHE A 211 -12.84 -2.14 -6.30
N ALA A 212 -12.77 -2.66 -5.08
CA ALA A 212 -13.65 -3.74 -4.66
C ALA A 212 -15.12 -3.29 -4.59
N ALA A 213 -15.39 -2.09 -4.11
CA ALA A 213 -16.75 -1.54 -4.11
C ALA A 213 -17.36 -1.49 -5.52
N ARG A 214 -16.53 -1.27 -6.55
CA ARG A 214 -16.95 -1.20 -7.95
C ARG A 214 -17.07 -2.57 -8.61
N TYR A 215 -16.03 -3.39 -8.52
CA TYR A 215 -15.88 -4.60 -9.32
C TYR A 215 -16.10 -5.90 -8.57
N ALA A 216 -16.34 -5.87 -7.25
CA ALA A 216 -16.56 -7.10 -6.49
C ALA A 216 -17.56 -7.96 -7.23
N ASN A 217 -18.74 -7.43 -7.59
CA ASN A 217 -19.84 -8.18 -8.19
C ASN A 217 -19.71 -8.52 -9.68
N ASP A 218 -18.57 -8.25 -10.32
CA ASP A 218 -18.38 -8.58 -11.73
C ASP A 218 -18.13 -10.08 -11.92
N PRO A 219 -19.03 -10.83 -12.58
CA PRO A 219 -18.86 -12.26 -12.79
C PRO A 219 -17.75 -12.62 -13.77
N SER A 220 -17.27 -11.66 -14.57
CA SER A 220 -16.20 -11.86 -15.55
C SER A 220 -14.80 -11.55 -15.00
N LEU A 221 -14.71 -10.91 -13.82
CA LEU A 221 -13.44 -10.61 -13.18
C LEU A 221 -12.86 -11.87 -12.51
N ALA A 222 -11.81 -12.42 -13.11
CA ALA A 222 -11.24 -13.70 -12.69
C ALA A 222 -9.99 -13.57 -11.82
N GLY A 223 -9.40 -12.39 -11.67
CA GLY A 223 -8.19 -12.23 -10.86
C GLY A 223 -7.64 -10.81 -10.82
N VAL A 224 -7.11 -10.45 -9.65
CA VAL A 224 -6.56 -9.12 -9.36
C VAL A 224 -5.19 -9.26 -8.72
N ILE A 225 -4.21 -8.56 -9.28
CA ILE A 225 -2.88 -8.45 -8.71
C ILE A 225 -2.66 -6.97 -8.42
N ILE A 226 -2.49 -6.63 -7.15
CA ILE A 226 -2.18 -5.25 -6.75
C ILE A 226 -0.80 -5.31 -6.13
N GLY A 227 0.11 -4.55 -6.70
CA GLY A 227 1.48 -4.51 -6.23
C GLY A 227 2.35 -3.71 -7.17
N GLY A 228 3.50 -3.28 -6.67
CA GLY A 228 4.42 -2.46 -7.45
C GLY A 228 5.48 -3.28 -8.15
N LEU A 229 6.66 -3.24 -7.54
CA LEU A 229 7.96 -3.71 -8.00
C LEU A 229 7.95 -4.96 -8.92
N GLY A 230 7.23 -6.03 -8.53
CA GLY A 230 7.23 -7.33 -9.20
C GLY A 230 6.56 -7.41 -10.58
N GLN A 231 6.01 -6.33 -11.14
CA GLN A 231 5.37 -6.34 -12.47
C GLN A 231 6.32 -5.93 -13.62
N VAL A 232 7.41 -5.21 -13.34
CA VAL A 232 8.36 -4.73 -14.37
C VAL A 232 9.77 -5.31 -14.16
N MET A 233 10.13 -5.66 -12.93
CA MET A 233 11.41 -6.30 -12.58
C MET A 233 11.24 -7.18 -11.34
N GLU A 234 12.18 -8.10 -11.09
CA GLU A 234 12.27 -8.74 -9.76
C GLU A 234 12.95 -7.76 -8.79
N THR A 235 12.42 -7.62 -7.58
CA THR A 235 13.01 -6.70 -6.58
C THR A 235 13.00 -7.29 -5.19
N TYR A 236 14.11 -7.11 -4.49
CA TYR A 236 14.28 -7.45 -3.09
C TYR A 236 14.54 -6.16 -2.31
N VAL A 237 13.53 -5.68 -1.58
CA VAL A 237 13.70 -4.58 -0.61
C VAL A 237 13.52 -5.16 0.78
N ALA A 238 14.54 -5.01 1.62
CA ALA A 238 14.51 -5.47 3.00
C ALA A 238 14.58 -4.26 3.94
N ARG A 239 13.76 -4.30 5.00
CA ARG A 239 13.91 -3.41 6.15
C ARG A 239 14.96 -4.02 7.07
N THR A 240 16.09 -3.35 7.23
CA THR A 240 17.14 -3.71 8.21
C THR A 240 16.83 -3.16 9.58
#